data_AF-A0A7S0I1L1-F1
#
_entry.id   AF-A0A7S0I1L1-F1
#
_cell.length_a   1.000
_cell.length_b   1.000
_cell.length_c   1.000
_cell.angle_alpha   90.00
_cell.angle_beta   90.00
_cell.angle_gamma   90.00
#
_symmetry.space_group_name_H-M   'P 1'
#
loop_
_entity.id
_entity.type
_entity.pdbx_description
1 polymer ?
#
loop_
_entity_poly.entity_id
_entity_poly.type
_entity_poly.pdbx_seq_one_letter_code
_entity_poly.pdbx_strand_id
1 'polypeptide(L)'
;SRNDEDDDDQVGLAVWDYHVVCAVKHMGSDTVIYDLDTTLPFPSPAHTYIKKAFRPHARIRSSFRPLFRVVEAQEYLECFSSDRSHMMKAGGEFLATPPGYPCILR
;
A
#
# COMPACT_ATOMS: atom_id res chain seq x y z
N SER A 1 -34.94 20.01 -1.84
CA SER A 1 -34.36 19.94 -3.19
C SER A 1 -33.42 18.75 -3.24
N ARG A 2 -33.80 17.73 -4.02
CA ARG A 2 -32.92 16.69 -4.59
C ARG A 2 -31.75 17.38 -5.31
N ASN A 3 -30.57 16.83 -5.51
CA ASN A 3 -29.87 15.57 -5.25
C ASN A 3 -28.40 15.98 -5.47
N ASP A 4 -27.47 15.58 -4.63
CA ASP A 4 -26.07 15.44 -5.03
C ASP A 4 -25.60 14.12 -4.43
N GLU A 5 -26.08 13.05 -5.07
CA GLU A 5 -25.37 11.79 -5.27
C GLU A 5 -24.38 11.41 -4.15
N ASP A 6 -24.93 10.80 -3.09
CA ASP A 6 -24.28 9.68 -2.43
C ASP A 6 -24.10 8.57 -3.48
N ASP A 7 -23.10 8.73 -4.35
CA ASP A 7 -22.52 7.60 -5.06
C ASP A 7 -21.91 6.71 -3.98
N ASP A 8 -22.73 5.78 -3.50
CA ASP A 8 -22.36 4.60 -2.75
C ASP A 8 -21.56 3.68 -3.67
N ASP A 9 -20.41 4.19 -4.15
CA ASP A 9 -19.28 3.34 -4.47
C ASP A 9 -19.03 2.58 -3.17
N GLN A 10 -19.37 1.30 -3.16
CA GLN A 10 -19.11 0.39 -2.06
C GLN A 10 -17.59 0.22 -1.91
N VAL A 11 -16.91 1.25 -1.41
CA VAL A 11 -15.48 1.26 -1.18
C VAL A 11 -15.24 0.45 0.08
N GLY A 12 -15.00 -0.84 -0.11
CA GLY A 12 -14.53 -1.74 0.94
C GLY A 12 -13.21 -1.25 1.52
N LEU A 13 -13.05 -1.40 2.84
CA LEU A 13 -11.78 -1.20 3.51
C LEU A 13 -11.05 -2.55 3.60
N ALA A 14 -9.79 -2.59 3.19
CA ALA A 14 -8.91 -3.71 3.44
C ALA A 14 -8.16 -3.50 4.77
N VAL A 15 -8.05 -4.56 5.57
CA VAL A 15 -7.24 -4.56 6.79
C VAL A 15 -5.99 -5.38 6.52
N TRP A 16 -4.85 -4.69 6.46
CA TRP A 16 -3.54 -5.28 6.22
C TRP A 16 -2.73 -5.33 7.51
N ASP A 17 -1.92 -6.35 7.67
CA ASP A 17 -0.85 -6.39 8.66
C ASP A 17 0.23 -5.35 8.30
N TYR A 18 0.61 -5.26 7.03
CA TYR A 18 1.34 -4.15 6.43
C TYR A 18 1.04 -4.05 4.92
N HIS A 19 1.21 -2.86 4.34
CA HIS A 19 1.10 -2.63 2.90
C HIS A 19 2.26 -1.77 2.42
N VAL A 20 2.78 -2.04 1.22
CA VAL A 20 3.93 -1.32 0.65
C VAL A 20 3.52 -0.65 -0.65
N VAL A 21 3.82 0.64 -0.75
CA VAL A 21 3.63 1.45 -1.96
C VAL A 21 4.90 2.21 -2.27
N CYS A 22 5.13 2.54 -3.54
CA CYS A 22 6.28 3.33 -3.96
C CYS A 22 5.88 4.78 -4.23
N ALA A 23 6.50 5.72 -3.52
CA ALA A 23 6.32 7.15 -3.76
C ALA A 23 7.46 7.70 -4.61
N VAL A 24 7.13 8.37 -5.72
CA VAL A 24 8.12 8.92 -6.65
C VAL A 24 7.90 10.41 -6.84
N LYS A 25 8.96 11.20 -6.67
CA LYS A 25 8.99 12.64 -6.95
C LYS A 25 9.91 12.89 -8.14
N HIS A 26 9.36 13.26 -9.29
CA HIS A 26 10.17 13.73 -10.42
C HIS A 26 10.49 15.22 -10.27
N MET A 27 11.60 15.65 -10.85
CA MET A 27 11.96 17.08 -10.85
C MET A 27 10.90 17.88 -11.61
N GLY A 28 10.36 18.90 -10.95
CA GLY A 28 9.34 19.78 -11.55
C GLY A 28 7.93 19.19 -11.65
N SER A 29 7.67 17.98 -11.12
CA SER A 29 6.33 17.38 -11.08
C SER A 29 5.83 17.18 -9.66
N ASP A 30 4.54 16.89 -9.53
CA ASP A 30 3.97 16.40 -8.28
C ASP A 30 4.45 14.98 -7.94
N THR A 31 4.36 14.63 -6.66
CA THR A 31 4.63 13.26 -6.19
C THR A 31 3.50 12.33 -6.64
N VAL A 32 3.86 11.15 -7.12
CA VAL A 32 2.92 10.10 -7.47
C VAL A 32 3.17 8.84 -6.64
N ILE A 33 2.13 8.04 -6.44
CA ILE A 33 2.15 6.78 -5.70
C ILE A 33 1.88 5.65 -6.68
N TYR A 34 2.77 4.66 -6.68
CA TYR A 34 2.61 3.37 -7.33
C TYR A 34 2.17 2.36 -6.28
N ASP A 35 0.90 1.99 -6.35
CA ASP A 35 0.30 0.93 -5.55
C ASP A 35 -0.31 -0.08 -6.52
N LEU A 36 0.22 -1.30 -6.54
CA LEU A 36 -0.22 -2.34 -7.47
C LEU A 36 -1.60 -2.92 -7.11
N ASP A 37 -2.04 -2.71 -5.87
CA ASP A 37 -3.28 -3.26 -5.32
C ASP A 37 -4.43 -2.24 -5.24
N THR A 38 -4.23 -1.03 -5.78
CA THR A 38 -5.23 0.05 -5.73
C THR A 38 -6.23 -0.02 -6.89
N THR A 39 -7.46 0.44 -6.63
CA THR A 39 -8.46 0.74 -7.67
C THR A 39 -8.41 2.18 -8.18
N LEU A 40 -7.55 3.03 -7.58
CA LEU A 40 -7.26 4.38 -8.05
C LEU A 40 -6.41 4.35 -9.33
N PRO A 41 -6.23 5.48 -10.05
CA PRO A 41 -5.33 5.53 -11.19
C PRO A 41 -3.92 5.05 -10.84
N PHE A 42 -3.24 4.39 -11.79
CA PHE A 42 -1.87 3.91 -11.61
C PHE A 42 -0.93 4.60 -12.62
N PRO A 43 0.02 5.45 -12.17
CA PRO A 43 0.22 5.89 -10.78
C PRO A 43 -0.83 6.92 -10.34
N SER A 44 -1.05 7.02 -9.03
CA SER A 44 -1.99 7.98 -8.44
C SER A 44 -1.27 9.25 -7.99
N PRO A 45 -1.83 10.46 -8.20
CA PRO A 45 -1.33 11.66 -7.55
C PRO A 45 -1.35 11.49 -6.03
N ALA A 46 -0.25 11.81 -5.34
CA ALA A 46 -0.10 11.47 -3.92
C ALA A 46 -1.18 12.09 -3.03
N HIS A 47 -1.57 13.35 -3.29
CA HIS A 47 -2.66 13.99 -2.57
C HIS A 47 -3.99 13.23 -2.73
N THR A 48 -4.33 12.80 -3.94
CA THR A 48 -5.53 12.02 -4.23
C THR A 48 -5.48 10.65 -3.56
N TYR A 49 -4.33 9.98 -3.64
CA TYR A 49 -4.12 8.66 -3.02
C TYR A 49 -4.31 8.73 -1.50
N ILE A 50 -3.66 9.67 -0.81
CA ILE A 50 -3.79 9.83 0.64
C ILE A 50 -5.24 10.12 1.04
N LYS A 51 -5.90 11.04 0.32
CA LYS A 51 -7.29 11.43 0.61
C LYS A 51 -8.26 10.25 0.44
N LYS A 52 -8.12 9.48 -0.64
CA LYS A 52 -9.09 8.42 -1.00
C LYS A 52 -8.80 7.07 -0.34
N ALA A 53 -7.52 6.66 -0.27
CA ALA A 53 -7.10 5.38 0.28
C ALA A 53 -6.99 5.39 1.82
N PHE A 54 -6.35 6.42 2.41
CA PHE A 54 -6.12 6.47 3.87
C PHE A 54 -7.17 7.27 4.64
N ARG A 55 -7.88 8.20 3.98
CA ARG A 55 -8.98 8.98 4.56
C ARG A 55 -8.61 9.56 5.95
N PRO A 56 -7.62 10.46 6.05
CA PRO A 56 -7.01 10.86 7.34
C PRO A 56 -7.99 11.48 8.35
N HIS A 57 -9.14 11.99 7.88
CA HIS A 57 -10.20 12.56 8.70
C HIS A 57 -11.33 11.59 9.05
N ALA A 58 -11.28 10.35 8.57
CA ALA A 58 -12.26 9.33 8.92
C ALA A 58 -12.17 8.95 10.40
N ARG A 59 -13.34 8.70 11.02
CA ARG A 59 -13.43 8.27 12.42
C ARG A 59 -13.17 6.77 12.51
N ILE A 60 -11.89 6.39 12.54
CA ILE A 60 -11.44 4.99 12.74
C ILE A 60 -10.95 4.78 14.17
N ARG A 61 -11.03 3.54 14.68
CA ARG A 61 -10.44 3.19 15.98
C ARG A 61 -8.94 3.50 15.96
N SER A 62 -8.40 3.99 17.07
CA SER A 62 -6.98 4.35 17.18
C SER A 62 -6.03 3.21 16.79
N SER A 63 -6.41 1.96 17.08
CA SER A 63 -5.66 0.74 16.72
C SER A 63 -5.56 0.49 15.21
N PHE A 64 -6.40 1.13 14.39
CA PHE A 64 -6.39 1.01 12.93
C PHE A 64 -5.82 2.27 12.25
N ARG A 65 -5.30 3.25 13.01
CA ARG A 65 -4.64 4.40 12.41
C ARG A 65 -3.33 3.95 11.74
N PRO A 66 -3.17 4.19 10.42
CA PRO A 66 -1.96 3.78 9.73
C PRO A 66 -0.76 4.58 10.23
N LEU A 67 0.38 3.90 10.38
CA LEU A 67 1.69 4.52 10.58
C LEU A 67 2.52 4.26 9.33
N PHE A 68 3.40 5.21 8.98
CA PHE A 68 4.21 5.15 7.78
C PHE A 68 5.68 5.11 8.13
N ARG A 69 6.39 4.10 7.59
CA ARG A 69 7.85 4.09 7.54
C ARG A 69 8.26 4.43 6.11
N VAL A 70 8.90 5.58 5.93
CA VAL A 70 9.44 6.00 4.64
C VAL A 70 10.91 5.57 4.57
N VAL A 71 11.27 4.86 3.51
CA VAL A 71 12.64 4.38 3.24
C VAL A 71 13.03 4.86 1.86
N GLU A 72 14.24 5.38 1.70
CA GLU A 72 14.72 5.79 0.38
C GLU A 72 14.86 4.57 -0.53
N ALA A 73 14.58 4.74 -1.82
CA ALA A 73 14.61 3.62 -2.78
C ALA A 73 15.98 2.93 -2.82
N GLN A 74 17.07 3.71 -2.76
CA GLN A 74 18.43 3.17 -2.74
C GLN A 74 18.68 2.33 -1.47
N GLU A 75 18.31 2.85 -0.30
CA GLU A 75 18.43 2.12 0.96
C GLU A 75 17.59 0.85 0.95
N TYR A 76 16.36 0.90 0.42
CA TYR A 76 15.51 -0.27 0.28
C TYR A 76 16.16 -1.35 -0.59
N LEU A 77 16.71 -0.98 -1.75
CA LEU A 77 17.38 -1.93 -2.65
C LEU A 77 18.64 -2.55 -2.03
N GLU A 78 19.39 -1.77 -1.24
CA GLU A 78 20.63 -2.24 -0.61
C GLU A 78 20.39 -3.06 0.68
N CYS A 79 19.33 -2.75 1.42
CA CYS A 79 19.13 -3.27 2.78
C CYS A 79 17.96 -4.25 2.90
N PHE A 80 17.03 -4.29 1.95
CA PHE A 80 15.88 -5.18 2.03
C PHE A 80 16.29 -6.65 1.86
N SER A 81 15.78 -7.50 2.76
CA SER A 81 15.93 -8.94 2.70
C SER A 81 14.63 -9.58 3.18
N SER A 82 14.17 -10.61 2.47
CA SER A 82 13.01 -11.42 2.83
C SER A 82 13.22 -12.85 2.34
N ASP A 83 13.34 -13.75 3.30
CA ASP A 83 13.37 -15.21 3.08
C ASP A 83 11.97 -15.80 2.85
N ARG A 84 10.92 -14.96 2.91
CA ARG A 84 9.49 -15.31 2.75
C ARG A 84 8.93 -16.25 3.82
N SER A 85 9.66 -16.51 4.90
CA SER A 85 9.25 -17.41 5.98
C SER A 85 7.94 -16.98 6.68
N HIS A 86 7.68 -15.68 6.77
CA HIS A 86 6.43 -15.13 7.32
C HIS A 86 5.17 -15.55 6.54
N MET A 87 5.31 -15.94 5.27
CA MET A 87 4.20 -16.44 4.44
C MET A 87 3.99 -17.95 4.57
N MET A 88 4.79 -18.66 5.37
CA MET A 88 4.72 -20.10 5.52
C MET A 88 3.87 -20.47 6.75
N LYS A 89 2.85 -21.31 6.54
CA LYS A 89 2.06 -21.91 7.62
C LYS A 89 2.89 -22.92 8.40
N ALA A 90 2.45 -23.27 9.60
CA ALA A 90 3.09 -24.29 10.44
C ALA A 90 3.24 -25.67 9.75
N GLY A 91 2.40 -25.98 8.75
CA GLY A 91 2.48 -27.22 7.96
C GLY A 91 3.44 -27.17 6.76
N GLY A 92 4.17 -26.08 6.55
CA GLY A 92 5.10 -25.90 5.42
C GLY A 92 4.44 -25.42 4.12
N GLU A 93 3.12 -25.23 4.11
CA GLU A 93 2.40 -24.63 2.98
C GLU A 93 2.48 -23.10 3.01
N PHE A 94 2.56 -22.47 1.84
CA PHE A 94 2.49 -21.02 1.74
C PHE A 94 1.04 -20.51 1.84
N LEU A 95 0.86 -19.33 2.45
CA LEU A 95 -0.41 -18.59 2.49
C LEU A 95 -0.85 -18.11 1.10
N ALA A 96 0.12 -17.80 0.23
CA ALA A 96 -0.08 -17.45 -1.18
C ALA A 96 1.11 -17.94 -2.01
N THR A 97 0.91 -18.21 -3.30
CA THR A 97 1.99 -18.66 -4.18
C THR A 97 3.14 -17.64 -4.19
N PRO A 98 4.37 -18.05 -3.83
CA PRO A 98 5.49 -17.11 -3.81
C PRO A 98 5.88 -16.68 -5.24
N PRO A 99 6.52 -15.52 -5.40
CA PRO A 99 7.05 -15.11 -6.69
C PRO A 99 8.04 -16.14 -7.26
N GLY A 100 8.03 -16.33 -8.59
CA GLY A 100 8.84 -17.32 -9.29
C GLY A 100 10.35 -17.04 -9.34
N TYR A 101 10.81 -15.90 -8.82
CA TYR A 101 12.22 -15.57 -8.65
C TYR A 101 12.71 -15.93 -7.23
N PRO A 102 14.04 -16.11 -7.02
CA PRO A 102 14.61 -16.42 -5.70
C PRO A 102 14.26 -15.40 -4.61
N CYS A 103 14.43 -15.77 -3.34
CA CYS A 103 14.32 -14.82 -2.23
C CYS A 103 15.28 -13.64 -2.41
N ILE A 104 14.85 -12.45 -1.99
CA ILE A 104 15.71 -11.27 -1.97
C ILE A 104 16.48 -11.36 -0.67
N LEU A 105 17.79 -11.59 -0.74
CA LEU A 105 18.66 -11.72 0.43
C LEU A 105 19.81 -10.72 0.30
N ARG A 106 20.16 -10.06 1.41
CA ARG A 106 21.38 -9.25 1.53
C ARG A 106 22.56 -10.12 1.94
#